data_AF-A0A940B3I3-F1
#
_entry.id   AF-A0A940B3I3-F1
#
_cell.length_a   1.000
_cell.length_b   1.000
_cell.length_c   1.000
_cell.angle_alpha   90.00
_cell.angle_beta   90.00
_cell.angle_gamma   90.00
#
_symmetry.space_group_name_H-M   'P 1'
#
loop_
_entity.id
_entity.type
_entity.pdbx_description
1 polymer ?
#
loop_
_entity_poly.entity_id
_entity_poly.type
_entity_poly.pdbx_seq_one_letter_code
_entity_poly.pdbx_strand_id
1 'polypeptide(L)'
;MAEKLVIDKCKHFYWCDVESKAGKRLKKLMQRQIRVCERADDYAKKYGATEYEPPVQFYDGGIDYLLFGDATPDPRVWRKRLDDAEGNGIYEPNCMVRSDILVLPDDRFHPSDTWNKTYGKDHLTWPMVKGQKSLAQWAAIIGYRLTDDKEQDAAAVELTLHNKTFVAFLEYYGAEPCKSKADAPQWLRKAIKAEKDRVALPVITVEEVFALLECDVPKEDPERSAFLYNMVTPIFFVHRDKFYIGSQCPCLVEGLHDSNKEKFIYNYNVSNREYDISN
;
A
#
# COMPACT_ATOMS: atom_id res chain seq x y z
N MET A 1 20.97 14.25 -3.45
CA MET A 1 22.00 13.46 -2.73
C MET A 1 21.56 12.01 -2.50
N ALA A 2 20.30 11.76 -2.13
CA ALA A 2 19.76 10.40 -1.94
C ALA A 2 19.85 9.52 -3.21
N GLU A 3 19.45 10.00 -4.38
CA GLU A 3 19.42 9.20 -5.61
C GLU A 3 20.82 8.73 -6.08
N LYS A 4 21.84 9.58 -5.92
CA LYS A 4 23.24 9.21 -6.20
C LYS A 4 23.70 8.04 -5.32
N LEU A 5 23.29 8.04 -4.05
CA LEU A 5 23.52 6.97 -3.07
C LEU A 5 22.77 5.68 -3.42
N VAL A 6 21.63 5.75 -4.11
CA VAL A 6 20.91 4.55 -4.57
C VAL A 6 21.56 3.96 -5.83
N ILE A 7 21.93 4.80 -6.81
CA ILE A 7 22.61 4.35 -8.04
C ILE A 7 23.95 3.69 -7.70
N ASP A 8 24.67 4.20 -6.70
CA ASP A 8 25.94 3.60 -6.28
C ASP A 8 25.82 2.18 -5.72
N LYS A 9 24.63 1.76 -5.29
CA LYS A 9 24.36 0.40 -4.83
C LYS A 9 23.98 -0.56 -5.96
N CYS A 10 23.62 -0.07 -7.14
CA CYS A 10 23.28 -0.92 -8.29
C CYS A 10 24.52 -1.70 -8.75
N LYS A 11 24.35 -3.01 -8.93
CA LYS A 11 25.39 -3.93 -9.42
C LYS A 11 25.20 -4.29 -10.90
N HIS A 12 23.97 -4.18 -11.38
CA HIS A 12 23.58 -4.54 -12.73
C HIS A 12 22.93 -3.34 -13.43
N PHE A 13 23.30 -3.13 -14.68
CA PHE A 13 22.81 -2.02 -15.49
C PHE A 13 22.35 -2.54 -16.84
N TYR A 14 21.16 -2.14 -17.25
CA TYR A 14 20.52 -2.58 -18.48
C TYR A 14 19.91 -1.41 -19.24
N TRP A 15 19.58 -1.65 -20.50
CA TRP A 15 18.69 -0.80 -21.28
C TRP A 15 17.76 -1.64 -22.17
N CYS A 16 16.61 -1.07 -22.54
CA CYS A 16 15.74 -1.62 -23.57
C CYS A 16 15.01 -0.50 -24.31
N ASP A 17 14.60 -0.75 -25.56
CA ASP A 17 13.84 0.24 -26.33
C ASP A 17 12.43 0.39 -25.75
N VAL A 18 11.88 1.61 -25.76
CA VAL A 18 10.53 1.90 -25.24
C VAL A 18 9.43 1.08 -25.93
N GLU A 19 9.66 0.68 -27.18
CA GLU A 19 8.72 -0.11 -27.98
C GLU A 19 8.88 -1.64 -27.82
N SER A 20 9.93 -2.09 -27.13
CA SER A 20 10.13 -3.49 -26.78
C SER A 20 9.03 -3.99 -25.84
N LYS A 21 8.90 -5.32 -25.69
CA LYS A 21 7.93 -5.92 -24.74
C LYS A 21 8.16 -5.45 -23.31
N ALA A 22 9.41 -5.43 -22.85
CA ALA A 22 9.81 -4.90 -21.55
C ALA A 22 9.55 -3.37 -21.45
N GLY A 23 9.95 -2.61 -22.46
CA GLY A 23 9.75 -1.16 -22.52
C GLY A 23 8.28 -0.75 -22.45
N LYS A 24 7.37 -1.44 -23.16
CA LYS A 24 5.92 -1.20 -23.08
C LYS A 24 5.35 -1.46 -21.69
N ARG A 25 5.84 -2.50 -21.00
CA ARG A 25 5.45 -2.79 -19.60
C ARG A 25 5.94 -1.70 -18.66
N LEU A 26 7.20 -1.27 -18.77
CA LEU A 26 7.78 -0.17 -17.97
C LEU A 26 7.04 1.15 -18.23
N LYS A 27 6.73 1.46 -19.49
CA LYS A 27 5.94 2.65 -19.85
C LYS A 27 4.56 2.65 -19.21
N LYS A 28 3.88 1.50 -19.20
CA LYS A 28 2.59 1.35 -18.51
C LYS A 28 2.72 1.53 -17.00
N LEU A 29 3.80 1.04 -16.40
CA LEU A 29 4.10 1.23 -14.98
C LEU A 29 4.34 2.72 -14.67
N MET A 30 5.19 3.42 -15.43
CA MET A 30 5.42 4.87 -15.24
C MET A 30 4.15 5.70 -15.41
N GLN A 31 3.31 5.39 -16.41
CA GLN A 31 2.01 6.07 -16.58
C GLN A 31 1.06 5.79 -15.41
N ARG A 32 1.17 4.64 -14.76
CA ARG A 32 0.42 4.36 -13.52
C ARG A 32 1.05 5.10 -12.35
N GLN A 33 2.38 5.16 -12.27
CA GLN A 33 3.13 5.89 -11.25
C GLN A 33 2.67 7.35 -11.18
N ILE A 34 2.73 8.07 -12.30
CA ILE A 34 2.25 9.46 -12.40
C ILE A 34 0.82 9.59 -11.83
N ARG A 35 -0.09 8.70 -12.23
CA ARG A 35 -1.48 8.74 -11.76
C ARG A 35 -1.64 8.43 -10.27
N VAL A 36 -0.80 7.58 -9.68
CA VAL A 36 -0.89 7.31 -8.25
C VAL A 36 -0.31 8.47 -7.43
N CYS A 37 0.75 9.13 -7.91
CA CYS A 37 1.30 10.33 -7.30
C CYS A 37 0.30 11.50 -7.38
N GLU A 38 -0.32 11.74 -8.53
CA GLU A 38 -1.38 12.76 -8.70
C GLU A 38 -2.53 12.54 -7.71
N ARG A 39 -2.89 11.28 -7.43
CA ARG A 39 -3.95 10.95 -6.46
C ARG A 39 -3.54 11.19 -5.02
N ALA A 40 -2.27 10.99 -4.70
CA ALA A 40 -1.70 11.36 -3.40
C ALA A 40 -1.66 12.89 -3.23
N ASP A 41 -1.19 13.63 -4.25
CA ASP A 41 -1.21 15.09 -4.28
C ASP A 41 -2.64 15.66 -4.09
N ASP A 42 -3.61 15.12 -4.82
CA ASP A 42 -5.02 15.50 -4.71
C ASP A 42 -5.56 15.27 -3.30
N TYR A 43 -5.16 14.17 -2.66
CA TYR A 43 -5.52 13.88 -1.27
C TYR A 43 -4.91 14.90 -0.31
N ALA A 44 -3.61 15.17 -0.40
CA ALA A 44 -2.92 16.13 0.45
C ALA A 44 -3.56 17.53 0.32
N LYS A 45 -3.75 18.00 -0.91
CA LYS A 45 -4.41 19.29 -1.22
C LYS A 45 -5.84 19.35 -0.69
N LYS A 46 -6.63 18.29 -0.89
CA LYS A 46 -8.02 18.20 -0.40
C LYS A 46 -8.12 18.38 1.11
N TYR A 47 -7.12 17.91 1.84
CA TYR A 47 -7.08 18.00 3.30
C TYR A 47 -6.29 19.19 3.83
N GLY A 48 -5.78 20.06 2.95
CA GLY A 48 -5.11 21.30 3.32
C GLY A 48 -3.66 21.12 3.76
N ALA A 49 -3.05 19.98 3.43
CA ALA A 49 -1.62 19.75 3.63
C ALA A 49 -0.82 20.40 2.51
N THR A 50 0.37 20.91 2.84
CA THR A 50 1.33 21.46 1.88
C THR A 50 2.15 20.34 1.25
N GLU A 51 2.48 19.32 2.03
CA GLU A 51 3.32 18.19 1.64
C GLU A 51 2.84 16.91 2.32
N TYR A 52 3.41 15.77 1.92
CA TYR A 52 3.11 14.47 2.51
C TYR A 52 4.33 13.56 2.49
N GLU A 53 4.36 12.60 3.42
CA GLU A 53 5.33 11.51 3.41
C GLU A 53 4.69 10.26 2.78
N PRO A 54 5.30 9.70 1.71
CA PRO A 54 4.84 8.46 1.14
C PRO A 54 5.21 7.27 2.04
N PRO A 55 4.39 6.21 2.01
CA PRO A 55 4.69 4.95 2.70
C PRO A 55 5.97 4.29 2.19
N VAL A 56 6.88 3.98 3.10
CA VAL A 56 8.17 3.37 2.73
C VAL A 56 8.02 1.95 2.18
N GLN A 57 6.98 1.21 2.53
CA GLN A 57 6.79 -0.18 2.10
C GLN A 57 6.37 -0.35 0.63
N PHE A 58 6.05 0.74 -0.06
CA PHE A 58 5.61 0.71 -1.45
C PHE A 58 6.63 1.38 -2.35
N TYR A 59 6.61 1.02 -3.63
CA TYR A 59 7.45 1.66 -4.64
C TYR A 59 7.02 3.12 -4.86
N ASP A 60 5.71 3.35 -4.97
CA ASP A 60 5.13 4.68 -5.13
C ASP A 60 3.64 4.69 -4.77
N GLY A 61 3.10 5.89 -4.57
CA GLY A 61 1.71 6.15 -4.22
C GLY A 61 1.42 5.95 -2.73
N GLY A 62 0.18 6.25 -2.35
CA GLY A 62 -0.24 6.25 -0.95
C GLY A 62 0.35 7.41 -0.14
N ILE A 63 -0.12 7.55 1.10
CA ILE A 63 0.30 8.56 2.06
C ILE A 63 0.33 7.94 3.45
N ASP A 64 1.46 8.02 4.13
CA ASP A 64 1.56 7.69 5.55
C ASP A 64 1.23 8.91 6.41
N TYR A 65 1.83 10.06 6.10
CA TYR A 65 1.67 11.28 6.90
C TYR A 65 1.47 12.53 6.05
N LEU A 66 0.80 13.53 6.61
CA LEU A 66 0.61 14.86 6.04
C LEU A 66 1.40 15.91 6.80
N LEU A 67 1.91 16.90 6.07
CA LEU A 67 2.56 18.09 6.60
C LEU A 67 1.70 19.32 6.28
N PHE A 68 1.47 20.15 7.29
CA PHE A 68 0.59 21.33 7.17
C PHE A 68 1.36 22.67 7.10
N GLY A 69 2.69 22.62 7.01
CA GLY A 69 3.55 23.79 7.02
C GLY A 69 3.30 24.68 8.24
N ASP A 70 3.06 25.97 8.01
CA ASP A 70 2.81 26.95 9.08
C ASP A 70 1.42 26.81 9.74
N ALA A 71 0.50 26.02 9.17
CA ALA A 71 -0.83 25.83 9.73
C ALA A 71 -0.84 24.68 10.74
N THR A 72 -1.36 24.93 11.95
CA THR A 72 -1.64 23.85 12.91
C THR A 72 -3.00 23.22 12.60
N PRO A 73 -3.08 21.93 12.22
CA PRO A 73 -4.35 21.28 11.92
C PRO A 73 -5.19 21.04 13.19
N ASP A 74 -6.52 20.88 13.07
CA ASP A 74 -7.39 20.55 14.22
C ASP A 74 -6.95 19.21 14.84
N PRO A 75 -6.45 19.17 16.09
CA PRO A 75 -5.88 17.97 16.70
C PRO A 75 -6.92 16.87 16.95
N ARG A 76 -8.22 17.21 16.94
CA ARG A 76 -9.30 16.22 17.02
C ARG A 76 -9.47 15.45 15.71
N VAL A 77 -9.09 16.06 14.59
CA VAL A 77 -9.15 15.42 13.26
C VAL A 77 -7.81 14.81 12.89
N TRP A 78 -6.70 15.44 13.29
CA TRP A 78 -5.35 15.08 12.90
C TRP A 78 -4.49 14.85 14.13
N ARG A 79 -3.93 13.64 14.27
CA ARG A 79 -3.03 13.29 15.36
C ARG A 79 -1.60 13.51 14.90
N LYS A 80 -0.84 14.35 15.62
CA LYS A 80 0.61 14.44 15.45
C LYS A 80 1.23 13.10 15.84
N ARG A 81 2.06 12.54 14.96
CA ARG A 81 2.76 11.27 15.20
C ARG A 81 4.18 11.49 15.64
N LEU A 82 4.93 12.22 14.84
CA LEU A 82 6.36 12.44 14.99
C LEU A 82 6.70 13.86 14.49
N ASP A 83 7.99 14.18 14.56
CA ASP A 83 8.60 15.27 13.80
C ASP A 83 9.40 14.66 12.65
N ASP A 84 9.40 15.32 11.49
CA ASP A 84 10.23 14.97 10.34
C ASP A 84 11.71 15.28 10.60
N ALA A 85 12.57 15.06 9.60
CA ALA A 85 14.00 15.33 9.70
C ALA A 85 14.35 16.83 9.88
N GLU A 86 13.43 17.73 9.54
CA GLU A 86 13.58 19.19 9.62
C GLU A 86 12.94 19.78 10.90
N GLY A 87 12.25 18.96 11.69
CA GLY A 87 11.57 19.34 12.92
C GLY A 87 10.11 19.78 12.74
N ASN A 88 9.52 19.56 11.55
CA ASN A 88 8.10 19.83 11.31
C ASN A 88 7.24 18.66 11.77
N GLY A 89 6.07 18.95 12.33
CA GLY A 89 5.16 17.91 12.77
C GLY A 89 4.51 17.18 11.59
N ILE A 90 4.53 15.85 11.63
CA ILE A 90 3.82 14.98 10.67
C ILE A 90 2.56 14.40 11.30
N TYR A 91 1.47 14.35 10.52
CA TYR A 91 0.13 14.07 11.03
C TYR A 91 -0.57 12.95 10.26
N GLU A 92 -1.41 12.21 10.96
CA GLU A 92 -2.33 11.23 10.38
C GLU A 92 -3.77 11.48 10.87
N PRO A 93 -4.79 10.89 10.25
CA PRO A 93 -6.16 10.97 10.74
C PRO A 93 -6.30 10.44 12.18
N ASN A 94 -6.93 11.22 13.06
CA ASN A 94 -7.15 10.87 14.46
C ASN A 94 -8.37 9.95 14.62
N CYS A 95 -8.24 8.71 14.15
CA CYS A 95 -9.17 7.62 14.41
C CYS A 95 -8.44 6.30 14.65
N MET A 96 -9.14 5.33 15.20
CA MET A 96 -8.67 3.95 15.32
C MET A 96 -9.18 3.14 14.14
N VAL A 97 -8.34 2.22 13.66
CA VAL A 97 -8.64 1.31 12.56
C VAL A 97 -8.50 -0.11 13.09
N ARG A 98 -9.47 -0.98 12.81
CA ARG A 98 -9.36 -2.42 13.04
C ARG A 98 -9.77 -3.20 11.81
N SER A 99 -9.04 -4.25 11.48
CA SER A 99 -9.43 -5.23 10.46
C SER A 99 -10.16 -6.40 11.09
N ASP A 100 -11.22 -6.89 10.45
CA ASP A 100 -11.88 -8.12 10.86
C ASP A 100 -12.62 -8.80 9.69
N ILE A 101 -13.26 -9.95 9.93
CA ILE A 101 -14.01 -10.74 8.95
C ILE A 101 -15.46 -10.86 9.39
N LEU A 102 -16.36 -10.64 8.43
CA LEU A 102 -17.80 -10.81 8.57
C LEU A 102 -18.25 -12.11 7.87
N VAL A 103 -19.06 -12.91 8.56
CA VAL A 103 -19.79 -14.05 7.96
C VAL A 103 -20.98 -13.51 7.20
N LEU A 104 -21.13 -13.88 5.93
CA LEU A 104 -22.25 -13.46 5.11
C LEU A 104 -23.46 -14.39 5.34
N PRO A 105 -24.67 -13.83 5.51
CA PRO A 105 -25.86 -14.63 5.74
C PRO A 105 -26.35 -15.39 4.49
N ASP A 106 -26.06 -14.87 3.30
CA ASP A 106 -26.40 -15.42 1.98
C ASP A 106 -25.34 -14.95 0.96
N ASP A 107 -25.09 -15.73 -0.09
CA ASP A 107 -24.15 -15.43 -1.18
C ASP A 107 -24.59 -14.23 -2.04
N ARG A 108 -25.87 -13.84 -1.91
CA ARG A 108 -26.43 -12.62 -2.52
C ARG A 108 -26.20 -11.36 -1.69
N PHE A 109 -25.58 -11.46 -0.52
CA PHE A 109 -25.20 -10.27 0.25
C PHE A 109 -24.08 -9.52 -0.49
N HIS A 110 -24.36 -8.27 -0.86
CA HIS A 110 -23.38 -7.38 -1.47
C HIS A 110 -22.96 -6.35 -0.42
N PRO A 111 -21.80 -6.53 0.24
CA PRO A 111 -21.33 -5.58 1.24
C PRO A 111 -21.15 -4.22 0.57
N SER A 112 -21.83 -3.21 1.10
CA SER A 112 -21.61 -1.82 0.73
C SER A 112 -20.93 -1.10 1.88
N ASP A 113 -19.99 -0.23 1.53
CA ASP A 113 -19.31 0.62 2.49
C ASP A 113 -20.31 1.36 3.37
N THR A 114 -20.13 1.23 4.68
CA THR A 114 -20.90 2.04 5.63
C THR A 114 -20.11 3.29 6.00
N TRP A 115 -20.70 4.14 6.85
CA TRP A 115 -20.05 5.37 7.27
C TRP A 115 -18.71 5.13 7.98
N ASN A 116 -18.57 3.98 8.67
CA ASN A 116 -17.38 3.63 9.44
C ASN A 116 -16.79 2.25 9.09
N LYS A 117 -17.26 1.58 8.03
CA LYS A 117 -16.64 0.35 7.53
C LYS A 117 -16.38 0.42 6.04
N THR A 118 -15.29 -0.21 5.63
CA THR A 118 -14.98 -0.49 4.23
C THR A 118 -14.79 -1.98 4.07
N TYR A 119 -15.44 -2.57 3.07
CA TYR A 119 -15.42 -4.01 2.86
C TYR A 119 -14.46 -4.38 1.73
N GLY A 120 -13.80 -5.53 1.89
CA GLY A 120 -13.02 -6.15 0.83
C GLY A 120 -13.89 -6.52 -0.36
N LYS A 121 -13.30 -6.49 -1.56
CA LYS A 121 -14.00 -6.87 -2.79
C LYS A 121 -14.14 -8.38 -2.94
N ASP A 122 -13.20 -9.12 -2.38
CA ASP A 122 -13.11 -10.56 -2.56
C ASP A 122 -13.92 -11.29 -1.49
N HIS A 123 -14.71 -12.26 -1.95
CA HIS A 123 -15.34 -13.24 -1.08
C HIS A 123 -14.30 -14.27 -0.65
N LEU A 124 -14.25 -14.54 0.65
CA LEU A 124 -13.34 -15.49 1.26
C LEU A 124 -14.09 -16.78 1.60
N THR A 125 -13.38 -17.90 1.51
CA THR A 125 -13.88 -19.23 1.88
C THR A 125 -13.44 -19.61 3.28
N TRP A 126 -14.11 -20.59 3.89
CA TRP A 126 -13.76 -21.07 5.22
C TRP A 126 -12.28 -21.45 5.40
N PRO A 127 -11.63 -22.21 4.49
CA PRO A 127 -10.20 -22.51 4.60
C PRO A 127 -9.29 -21.28 4.66
N MET A 128 -9.68 -20.17 4.03
CA MET A 128 -8.89 -18.92 4.01
C MET A 128 -9.00 -18.14 5.33
N VAL A 129 -10.10 -18.32 6.07
CA VAL A 129 -10.41 -17.49 7.24
C VAL A 129 -10.31 -18.24 8.56
N LYS A 130 -10.42 -19.57 8.57
CA LYS A 130 -10.51 -20.36 9.80
C LYS A 130 -9.35 -20.11 10.78
N GLY A 131 -8.14 -19.87 10.28
CA GLY A 131 -6.95 -19.57 11.09
C GLY A 131 -6.87 -18.15 11.64
N GLN A 132 -7.77 -17.24 11.22
CA GLN A 132 -7.72 -15.83 11.62
C GLN A 132 -8.41 -15.53 12.96
N LYS A 133 -9.18 -16.49 13.49
CA LYS A 133 -9.83 -16.38 14.80
C LYS A 133 -9.73 -17.71 15.54
N SER A 134 -9.75 -17.63 16.87
CA SER A 134 -9.80 -18.82 17.72
C SER A 134 -11.15 -19.54 17.59
N LEU A 135 -11.18 -20.82 17.98
CA LEU A 135 -12.42 -21.61 18.03
C LEU A 135 -13.51 -20.91 18.85
N ALA A 136 -13.15 -20.31 20.00
CA ALA A 136 -14.08 -19.57 20.85
C ALA A 136 -14.66 -18.33 20.16
N GLN A 137 -13.84 -17.61 19.38
CA GLN A 137 -14.32 -16.46 18.62
C GLN A 137 -15.28 -16.89 17.50
N TRP A 138 -14.95 -17.96 16.76
CA TRP A 138 -15.85 -18.50 15.74
C TRP A 138 -17.16 -19.02 16.33
N ALA A 139 -17.09 -19.74 17.44
CA ALA A 139 -18.26 -20.22 18.18
C ALA A 139 -19.16 -19.05 18.63
N ALA A 140 -18.57 -17.99 19.20
CA ALA A 140 -19.31 -16.79 19.59
C ALA A 140 -20.01 -16.10 18.40
N ILE A 141 -19.34 -16.03 17.24
CA ILE A 141 -19.90 -15.42 16.02
C ILE A 141 -21.14 -16.17 15.53
N ILE A 142 -21.14 -17.50 15.60
CA ILE A 142 -22.28 -18.33 15.16
C ILE A 142 -23.29 -18.61 16.29
N GLY A 143 -23.05 -18.10 17.50
CA GLY A 143 -23.88 -18.39 18.67
C GLY A 143 -23.79 -19.82 19.18
N TYR A 144 -22.71 -20.54 18.89
CA TYR A 144 -22.44 -21.88 19.39
C TYR A 144 -21.81 -21.83 20.78
N ARG A 145 -22.36 -22.60 21.72
CA ARG A 145 -21.83 -22.70 23.09
C ARG A 145 -20.82 -23.85 23.15
N LEU A 146 -19.57 -23.50 23.42
CA LEU A 146 -18.49 -24.47 23.60
C LEU A 146 -18.75 -25.39 24.80
N THR A 147 -18.27 -26.61 24.67
CA THR A 147 -18.28 -27.66 25.69
C THR A 147 -16.85 -27.96 26.17
N ASP A 148 -16.68 -28.99 27.00
CA ASP A 148 -15.35 -29.45 27.41
C ASP A 148 -14.69 -30.35 26.33
N ASP A 149 -15.46 -30.80 25.32
CA ASP A 149 -14.96 -31.60 24.21
C ASP A 149 -14.59 -30.70 23.01
N LYS A 150 -13.30 -30.38 22.92
CA LYS A 150 -12.76 -29.52 21.86
C LYS A 150 -12.86 -30.12 20.46
N GLU A 151 -12.81 -31.45 20.32
CA GLU A 151 -12.87 -32.08 18.99
C GLU A 151 -14.29 -32.01 18.46
N GLN A 152 -15.28 -32.29 19.31
CA GLN A 152 -16.69 -32.14 18.96
C GLN A 152 -17.04 -30.69 18.62
N ASP A 153 -16.59 -29.74 19.43
CA ASP A 153 -16.82 -28.31 19.20
C ASP A 153 -16.21 -27.84 17.87
N ALA A 154 -14.97 -28.25 17.58
CA ALA A 154 -14.29 -27.91 16.34
C ALA A 154 -15.03 -28.47 15.13
N ALA A 155 -15.48 -29.73 15.19
CA ALA A 155 -16.26 -30.35 14.12
C ALA A 155 -17.61 -29.65 13.90
N ALA A 156 -18.28 -29.22 14.97
CA ALA A 156 -19.56 -28.51 14.88
C ALA A 156 -19.40 -27.10 14.26
N VAL A 157 -18.35 -26.36 14.66
CA VAL A 157 -18.02 -25.06 14.07
C VAL A 157 -17.63 -25.21 12.60
N GLU A 158 -16.78 -26.19 12.27
CA GLU A 158 -16.38 -26.52 10.90
C GLU A 158 -17.62 -26.78 10.03
N LEU A 159 -18.51 -27.68 10.46
CA LEU A 159 -19.71 -28.04 9.70
C LEU A 159 -20.62 -26.83 9.44
N THR A 160 -20.72 -25.91 10.40
CA THR A 160 -21.58 -24.72 10.30
C THR A 160 -20.99 -23.66 9.36
N LEU A 161 -19.67 -23.50 9.37
CA LEU A 161 -18.98 -22.43 8.65
C LEU A 161 -18.41 -22.85 7.29
N HIS A 162 -18.23 -24.15 7.04
CA HIS A 162 -17.60 -24.68 5.83
C HIS A 162 -18.24 -24.16 4.53
N ASN A 163 -19.57 -24.05 4.50
CA ASN A 163 -20.34 -23.60 3.33
C ASN A 163 -20.75 -22.13 3.40
N LYS A 164 -20.12 -21.34 4.29
CA LYS A 164 -20.40 -19.91 4.41
C LYS A 164 -19.40 -19.10 3.59
N THR A 165 -19.88 -17.95 3.14
CA THR A 165 -19.07 -16.94 2.49
C THR A 165 -18.68 -15.88 3.51
N PHE A 166 -17.48 -15.34 3.37
CA PHE A 166 -16.92 -14.36 4.29
C PHE A 166 -16.43 -13.14 3.54
N VAL A 167 -16.37 -12.00 4.21
CA VAL A 167 -15.76 -10.78 3.67
C VAL A 167 -14.91 -10.10 4.72
N ALA A 168 -13.70 -9.69 4.34
CA ALA A 168 -12.87 -8.85 5.20
C ALA A 168 -13.43 -7.43 5.26
N PHE A 169 -13.25 -6.73 6.37
CA PHE A 169 -13.58 -5.32 6.48
C PHE A 169 -12.58 -4.57 7.35
N LEU A 170 -12.44 -3.28 7.06
CA LEU A 170 -11.81 -2.30 7.95
C LEU A 170 -12.91 -1.51 8.64
N GLU A 171 -12.81 -1.36 9.94
CA GLU A 171 -13.69 -0.50 10.75
C GLU A 171 -12.90 0.64 11.36
N TYR A 172 -13.48 1.84 11.27
CA TYR A 172 -12.91 3.09 11.72
C TYR A 172 -13.73 3.62 12.91
N TYR A 173 -13.10 3.99 14.01
CA TYR A 173 -13.83 4.39 15.21
C TYR A 173 -13.03 5.35 16.11
N GLY A 174 -13.73 6.07 16.97
CA GLY A 174 -13.12 6.89 18.03
C GLY A 174 -13.02 6.12 19.34
N ALA A 175 -12.44 6.73 20.38
CA ALA A 175 -12.38 6.12 21.71
C ALA A 175 -13.77 5.74 22.25
N GLU A 176 -14.76 6.57 21.92
CA GLU A 176 -16.15 6.35 22.29
C GLU A 176 -16.90 5.56 21.20
N PRO A 177 -17.70 4.55 21.59
CA PRO A 177 -18.49 3.79 20.64
C PRO A 177 -19.65 4.63 20.09
N CYS A 178 -19.62 4.91 18.80
CA CYS A 178 -20.72 5.56 18.08
C CYS A 178 -21.54 4.50 17.31
N LYS A 179 -22.84 4.41 17.57
CA LYS A 179 -23.71 3.42 16.90
C LYS A 179 -24.10 3.82 15.48
N SER A 180 -24.18 5.12 15.21
CA SER A 180 -24.57 5.64 13.90
C SER A 180 -23.76 6.87 13.48
N LYS A 181 -23.83 7.22 12.20
CA LYS A 181 -23.26 8.45 11.65
C LYS A 181 -23.88 9.72 12.27
N ALA A 182 -25.13 9.67 12.73
CA ALA A 182 -25.82 10.82 13.32
C ALA A 182 -25.29 11.13 14.72
N ASP A 183 -24.94 10.09 15.48
CA ASP A 183 -24.41 10.21 16.85
C ASP A 183 -22.92 10.61 16.85
N ALA A 184 -22.22 10.35 15.75
CA ALA A 184 -20.79 10.61 15.64
C ALA A 184 -20.49 12.12 15.55
N PRO A 185 -19.62 12.66 16.43
CA PRO A 185 -19.17 14.05 16.35
C PRO A 185 -18.61 14.41 14.97
N GLN A 186 -18.77 15.67 14.55
CA GLN A 186 -18.34 16.12 13.23
C GLN A 186 -16.83 15.91 13.00
N TRP A 187 -15.99 16.13 14.02
CA TRP A 187 -14.55 15.93 13.92
C TRP A 187 -14.22 14.45 13.64
N LEU A 188 -14.91 13.51 14.29
CA LEU A 188 -14.67 12.07 14.11
C LEU A 188 -15.07 11.63 12.70
N ARG A 189 -16.21 12.15 12.19
CA ARG A 189 -16.63 11.90 10.81
C ARG A 189 -15.60 12.41 9.79
N LYS A 190 -14.94 13.54 10.07
CA LYS A 190 -13.86 14.07 9.23
C LYS A 190 -12.62 13.18 9.29
N ALA A 191 -12.19 12.76 10.48
CA ALA A 191 -11.04 11.86 10.65
C ALA A 191 -11.26 10.51 9.95
N ILE A 192 -12.43 9.88 10.15
CA ILE A 192 -12.79 8.62 9.48
C ILE A 192 -12.84 8.79 7.97
N LYS A 193 -13.38 9.90 7.48
CA LYS A 193 -13.40 10.17 6.03
C LYS A 193 -11.99 10.33 5.48
N ALA A 194 -11.13 11.08 6.17
CA ALA A 194 -9.74 11.26 5.79
C ALA A 194 -8.99 9.91 5.76
N GLU A 195 -9.23 9.04 6.74
CA GLU A 195 -8.61 7.72 6.78
C GLU A 195 -9.13 6.78 5.70
N LYS A 196 -10.45 6.74 5.47
CA LYS A 196 -11.06 5.97 4.36
C LYS A 196 -10.49 6.41 3.02
N ASP A 197 -10.41 7.72 2.78
CA ASP A 197 -9.86 8.26 1.55
C ASP A 197 -8.34 7.94 1.44
N ARG A 198 -7.60 7.90 2.55
CA ARG A 198 -6.16 7.56 2.61
C ARG A 198 -5.90 6.09 2.26
N VAL A 199 -6.64 5.19 2.90
CA VAL A 199 -6.54 3.74 2.66
C VAL A 199 -6.95 3.37 1.23
N ALA A 200 -7.83 4.16 0.61
CA ALA A 200 -8.23 3.97 -0.77
C ALA A 200 -7.22 4.50 -1.81
N LEU A 201 -6.14 5.16 -1.38
CA LEU A 201 -5.11 5.63 -2.30
C LEU A 201 -4.44 4.45 -3.00
N PRO A 202 -4.29 4.51 -4.33
CA PRO A 202 -3.60 3.47 -5.06
C PRO A 202 -2.10 3.50 -4.74
N VAL A 203 -1.51 2.31 -4.67
CA VAL A 203 -0.06 2.12 -4.47
C VAL A 203 0.48 1.22 -5.57
N ILE A 204 1.79 1.30 -5.80
CA ILE A 204 2.57 0.37 -6.60
C ILE A 204 3.45 -0.40 -5.62
N THR A 205 3.30 -1.72 -5.56
CA THR A 205 4.11 -2.52 -4.65
C THR A 205 5.46 -2.82 -5.25
N VAL A 206 6.46 -3.05 -4.41
CA VAL A 206 7.82 -3.35 -4.89
C VAL A 206 7.85 -4.70 -5.63
N GLU A 207 7.01 -5.66 -5.21
CA GLU A 207 6.86 -6.97 -5.86
C GLU A 207 6.38 -6.83 -7.31
N GLU A 208 5.53 -5.84 -7.61
CA GLU A 208 5.10 -5.57 -8.98
C GLU A 208 6.29 -5.18 -9.87
N VAL A 209 7.23 -4.38 -9.33
CA VAL A 209 8.45 -3.97 -10.03
C VAL A 209 9.38 -5.17 -10.26
N PHE A 210 9.59 -5.99 -9.23
CA PHE A 210 10.41 -7.20 -9.35
C PHE A 210 9.82 -8.21 -10.35
N ALA A 211 8.50 -8.42 -10.31
CA ALA A 211 7.82 -9.30 -11.26
C ALA A 211 7.83 -8.75 -12.69
N LEU A 212 7.88 -7.42 -12.84
CA LEU A 212 8.00 -6.80 -14.16
C LEU A 212 9.35 -7.10 -14.81
N LEU A 213 10.42 -6.98 -14.03
CA LEU A 213 11.80 -7.15 -14.48
C LEU A 213 12.33 -8.58 -14.34
N GLU A 214 11.52 -9.49 -13.81
CA GLU A 214 11.88 -10.87 -13.49
C GLU A 214 13.19 -10.89 -12.67
N CYS A 215 13.23 -10.06 -11.63
CA CYS A 215 14.41 -9.93 -10.79
C CYS A 215 14.63 -11.22 -9.99
N ASP A 216 15.85 -11.74 -10.04
CA ASP A 216 16.26 -12.87 -9.22
C ASP A 216 16.63 -12.37 -7.81
N VAL A 217 15.62 -12.21 -6.96
CA VAL A 217 15.80 -11.80 -5.57
C VAL A 217 16.17 -13.02 -4.73
N PRO A 218 17.26 -12.98 -3.94
CA PRO A 218 17.59 -14.07 -3.01
C PRO A 218 16.40 -14.34 -2.09
N LYS A 219 15.94 -15.61 -2.05
CA LYS A 219 14.86 -16.06 -1.16
C LYS A 219 15.37 -16.06 0.28
N GLU A 220 15.33 -14.91 0.95
CA GLU A 220 15.57 -14.81 2.38
C GLU A 220 14.27 -14.55 3.16
N ASP A 221 14.32 -14.91 4.44
CA ASP A 221 13.25 -14.93 5.44
C ASP A 221 12.22 -13.78 5.30
N PRO A 222 10.90 -14.09 5.23
CA PRO A 222 9.81 -13.11 5.08
C PRO A 222 9.82 -11.93 6.07
N GLU A 223 10.40 -12.12 7.26
CA GLU A 223 10.45 -11.07 8.30
C GLU A 223 11.48 -9.97 8.00
N ARG A 224 12.44 -10.21 7.10
CA ARG A 224 13.46 -9.22 6.69
C ARG A 224 13.12 -8.46 5.41
N SER A 225 12.02 -8.82 4.74
CA SER A 225 11.84 -8.49 3.33
C SER A 225 11.53 -7.02 3.05
N ALA A 226 10.73 -6.31 3.87
CA ALA A 226 10.33 -4.93 3.58
C ALA A 226 11.50 -3.92 3.57
N PHE A 227 12.43 -4.01 4.53
CA PHE A 227 13.63 -3.14 4.55
C PHE A 227 14.61 -3.50 3.42
N LEU A 228 14.74 -4.79 3.10
CA LEU A 228 15.57 -5.26 1.99
C LEU A 228 15.00 -4.80 0.64
N TYR A 229 13.69 -4.83 0.46
CA TYR A 229 13.04 -4.43 -0.79
C TYR A 229 13.31 -2.96 -1.13
N ASN A 230 13.24 -2.04 -0.16
CA ASN A 230 13.63 -0.64 -0.40
C ASN A 230 15.09 -0.45 -0.77
N MET A 231 15.98 -1.27 -0.23
CA MET A 231 17.40 -1.20 -0.57
C MET A 231 17.66 -1.73 -1.97
N VAL A 232 16.97 -2.80 -2.39
CA VAL A 232 17.24 -3.54 -3.63
C VAL A 232 16.32 -3.21 -4.81
N THR A 233 15.34 -2.32 -4.60
CA THR A 233 14.38 -1.89 -5.62
C THR A 233 15.10 -1.34 -6.87
N PRO A 234 14.77 -1.84 -8.07
CA PRO A 234 15.34 -1.32 -9.31
C PRO A 234 14.95 0.13 -9.58
N ILE A 235 15.91 0.93 -10.03
CA ILE A 235 15.70 2.30 -10.51
C ILE A 235 15.63 2.24 -12.04
N PHE A 236 14.69 2.97 -12.65
CA PHE A 236 14.66 3.10 -14.09
C PHE A 236 14.14 4.47 -14.52
N PHE A 237 14.58 4.92 -15.68
CA PHE A 237 14.17 6.19 -16.28
C PHE A 237 14.19 6.08 -17.80
N VAL A 238 13.51 7.01 -18.47
CA VAL A 238 13.51 7.13 -19.93
C VAL A 238 14.47 8.24 -20.34
N HIS A 239 15.36 7.96 -21.27
CA HIS A 239 16.07 8.99 -22.00
C HIS A 239 15.99 8.69 -23.50
N ARG A 240 15.46 9.64 -24.27
CA ARG A 240 15.11 9.48 -25.69
C ARG A 240 14.13 8.32 -25.89
N ASP A 241 14.50 7.32 -26.67
CA ASP A 241 13.71 6.15 -27.05
C ASP A 241 14.05 4.90 -26.23
N LYS A 242 14.75 5.06 -25.09
CA LYS A 242 15.24 3.94 -24.28
C LYS A 242 14.89 4.08 -22.81
N PHE A 243 14.54 2.94 -22.22
CA PHE A 243 14.59 2.75 -20.79
C PHE A 243 16.00 2.36 -20.37
N TYR A 244 16.48 3.00 -19.32
CA TYR A 244 17.70 2.64 -18.61
C TYR A 244 17.32 2.10 -17.24
N ILE A 245 17.90 0.98 -16.84
CA ILE A 245 17.55 0.26 -15.61
C ILE A 245 18.83 -0.01 -14.81
N GLY A 246 18.80 0.30 -13.52
CA GLY A 246 19.84 -0.01 -12.55
C GLY A 246 19.25 -0.85 -11.43
N SER A 247 19.88 -1.98 -11.11
CA SER A 247 19.37 -2.92 -10.11
C SER A 247 20.49 -3.48 -9.24
N GLN A 248 20.17 -3.84 -7.99
CA GLN A 248 21.08 -4.60 -7.14
C GLN A 248 21.11 -6.09 -7.49
N CYS A 249 20.01 -6.62 -8.03
CA CYS A 249 19.85 -8.01 -8.41
C CYS A 249 19.78 -8.16 -9.95
N PRO A 250 20.21 -9.29 -10.52
CA PRO A 250 20.05 -9.55 -11.94
C PRO A 250 18.58 -9.45 -12.38
N CYS A 251 18.33 -8.84 -13.53
CA CYS A 251 17.01 -8.79 -14.17
C CYS A 251 17.01 -9.78 -15.33
N LEU A 252 16.00 -10.65 -15.39
CA LEU A 252 15.96 -11.76 -16.34
C LEU A 252 14.94 -11.58 -17.47
N VAL A 253 14.16 -10.50 -17.43
CA VAL A 253 13.12 -10.25 -18.43
C VAL A 253 13.73 -10.14 -19.85
N GLU A 254 13.05 -10.79 -20.81
CA GLU A 254 13.48 -10.81 -22.21
C GLU A 254 13.53 -9.39 -22.82
N GLY A 255 14.57 -9.13 -23.62
CA GLY A 255 14.74 -7.88 -24.35
C GLY A 255 15.50 -6.78 -23.59
N LEU A 256 16.08 -7.12 -22.43
CA LEU A 256 17.10 -6.28 -21.81
C LEU A 256 18.46 -6.48 -22.48
N HIS A 257 19.17 -5.38 -22.66
CA HIS A 257 20.54 -5.35 -23.14
C HIS A 257 21.45 -4.84 -22.02
N ASP A 258 22.61 -5.48 -21.85
CA ASP A 258 23.58 -5.04 -20.86
C ASP A 258 24.06 -3.61 -21.12
N SER A 259 24.27 -2.89 -20.03
CA SER A 259 24.83 -1.54 -19.98
C SER A 259 25.97 -1.49 -18.95
N ASN A 260 26.52 -0.31 -18.72
CA ASN A 260 27.44 -0.05 -17.63
C ASN A 260 27.00 1.16 -16.81
N LYS A 261 27.60 1.28 -15.63
CA LYS A 261 27.28 2.33 -14.64
C LYS A 261 27.53 3.72 -15.22
N GLU A 262 28.63 3.92 -15.93
CA GLU A 262 29.02 5.21 -16.50
C GLU A 262 27.98 5.71 -17.49
N LYS A 263 27.53 4.84 -18.40
CA LYS A 263 26.49 5.15 -19.38
C LYS A 263 25.14 5.40 -18.70
N PHE A 264 24.77 4.61 -17.70
CA PHE A 264 23.55 4.83 -16.93
C PHE A 264 23.55 6.22 -16.27
N ILE A 265 24.61 6.54 -15.52
CA ILE A 265 24.76 7.84 -14.82
C ILE A 265 24.77 9.01 -15.82
N TYR A 266 25.48 8.88 -16.94
CA TYR A 266 25.48 9.91 -17.97
C TYR A 266 24.07 10.22 -18.47
N ASN A 267 23.33 9.19 -18.89
CA ASN A 267 21.99 9.38 -19.44
C ASN A 267 21.00 9.85 -18.36
N TYR A 268 21.17 9.42 -17.11
CA TYR A 268 20.36 9.88 -15.98
C TYR A 268 20.54 11.38 -15.74
N ASN A 269 21.80 11.84 -15.67
CA ASN A 269 22.11 13.26 -15.48
C ASN A 269 21.63 14.13 -16.67
N VAL A 270 21.72 13.62 -17.90
CA VAL A 270 21.22 14.34 -19.08
C VAL A 270 19.69 14.42 -19.03
N SER A 271 19.01 13.30 -18.74
CA SER A 271 17.55 13.25 -18.61
C SER A 271 17.04 14.24 -17.55
N ASN A 272 17.67 14.31 -16.39
CA ASN A 272 17.25 15.23 -15.33
C ASN A 272 17.45 16.70 -15.75
N ARG A 273 18.56 17.03 -16.42
CA ARG A 273 18.79 18.39 -16.93
C ARG A 273 17.75 18.80 -17.98
N GLU A 274 17.38 17.89 -18.88
CA GLU A 274 16.35 18.15 -19.89
C GLU A 274 14.97 18.36 -19.25
N TYR A 275 14.67 17.61 -18.18
CA TYR A 275 13.45 17.79 -17.39
C TYR A 275 13.41 19.14 -16.66
N ASP A 276 14.53 19.55 -16.03
CA ASP A 276 14.63 20.85 -15.33
C ASP A 276 14.54 22.07 -16.25
N ILE A 277 14.87 21.92 -17.54
CA ILE A 277 14.76 23.01 -18.53
C ILE A 277 13.33 23.11 -19.09
N SER A 278 12.54 22.04 -18.98
CA SER A 278 11.20 21.94 -19.57
C SER A 278 10.05 22.20 -18.58
N ASN A 279 10.36 22.43 -17.30
CA ASN A 279 9.43 22.86 -16.24
C ASN A 279 9.90 24.18 -15.62
#